data_AF-A0A5N6W911-F1
#
_entry.id   AF-A0A5N6W911-F1
#
_cell.length_a   1.000
_cell.length_b   1.000
_cell.length_c   1.000
_cell.angle_alpha   90.00
_cell.angle_beta   90.00
_cell.angle_gamma   90.00
#
_symmetry.space_group_name_H-M   'P 1'
#
loop_
_entity.id
_entity.type
_entity.pdbx_description
1 polymer ?
#
loop_
_entity_poly.entity_id
_entity_poly.type
_entity_poly.pdbx_seq_one_letter_code
_entity_poly.pdbx_strand_id
1 'polypeptide(L)'
;MPRKTKTSQKATHQSTHQSSQNQNQDPLKRNPHIRTTPTHIFFHSGPLSNWHPSTPPFPGHRALTLCLPDLDALGIPHPSPKSAVTRLISSWSFTCGEQWMMAMKGWLFEDIPGLDSGVDITDEEFEGVRAVALGTSEPSSESTLERAIWDSTVASVLRTRQPRVQKALGRRAEGFREDVWEFASEVIVIAGCVARAEVDNALREVYLASGGRRFVEGSVRDRVWGVGLRWDSGEIEDEGNWRGRNRLGRCHDEAARVVKGSFV
;
A
#
# COMPACT_ATOMS: atom_id res chain seq x y z
N MET A 1 -37.97 54.56 35.13
CA MET A 1 -38.37 54.06 33.79
C MET A 1 -38.32 55.21 32.79
N PRO A 2 -37.97 55.05 31.50
CA PRO A 2 -37.05 54.09 30.87
C PRO A 2 -35.97 54.77 29.96
N ARG A 3 -34.75 54.21 29.94
CA ARG A 3 -34.03 53.58 28.81
C ARG A 3 -33.12 54.48 27.95
N LYS A 4 -31.83 54.49 28.32
CA LYS A 4 -30.71 54.74 27.39
C LYS A 4 -30.56 53.52 26.47
N THR A 5 -30.57 53.75 25.17
CA THR A 5 -30.30 52.80 24.10
C THR A 5 -28.83 52.37 24.14
N LYS A 6 -28.57 51.07 24.36
CA LYS A 6 -27.27 50.45 24.08
C LYS A 6 -27.33 49.86 22.67
N THR A 7 -26.58 50.46 21.75
CA THR A 7 -26.28 49.87 20.45
C THR A 7 -25.27 48.76 20.67
N SER A 8 -25.71 47.50 20.59
CA SER A 8 -24.83 46.33 20.64
C SER A 8 -24.27 46.07 19.24
N GLN A 9 -22.97 46.29 19.05
CA GLN A 9 -22.25 45.82 17.86
C GLN A 9 -22.19 44.29 17.90
N LYS A 10 -22.88 43.64 16.96
CA LYS A 10 -22.69 42.23 16.63
C LYS A 10 -21.38 42.07 15.83
N ALA A 11 -20.27 41.90 16.54
CA ALA A 11 -19.20 41.00 16.11
C ALA A 11 -19.35 39.77 17.02
N THR A 12 -19.41 38.51 16.60
CA THR A 12 -18.49 37.81 15.70
C THR A 12 -19.15 36.44 15.46
N HIS A 13 -19.58 36.13 14.23
CA HIS A 13 -20.03 34.77 13.88
C HIS A 13 -19.56 34.31 12.49
N GLN A 14 -18.60 35.02 11.89
CA GLN A 14 -18.02 34.64 10.59
C GLN A 14 -16.71 33.83 10.70
N SER A 15 -16.05 33.82 11.87
CA SER A 15 -14.74 33.17 12.04
C SER A 15 -14.80 31.63 12.12
N THR A 16 -15.92 31.03 12.53
CA THR A 16 -16.06 29.57 12.69
C THR A 16 -16.50 28.86 11.41
N HIS A 17 -17.11 29.57 10.45
CA HIS A 17 -17.52 28.99 9.16
C HIS A 17 -16.40 28.98 8.11
N GLN A 18 -15.50 29.97 8.11
CA GLN A 18 -14.33 29.98 7.22
C GLN A 18 -13.26 28.95 7.62
N SER A 19 -13.07 28.71 8.92
CA SER A 19 -12.09 27.73 9.41
C SER A 19 -12.50 26.28 9.11
N SER A 20 -13.80 25.98 9.16
CA SER A 20 -14.36 24.66 8.80
C SER A 20 -14.41 24.44 7.28
N GLN A 21 -14.66 25.48 6.48
CA GLN A 21 -14.60 25.38 5.01
C GLN A 21 -13.16 25.19 4.48
N ASN A 22 -12.16 25.88 5.05
CA ASN A 22 -10.76 25.70 4.66
C ASN A 22 -10.15 24.36 5.10
N GLN A 23 -10.61 23.79 6.21
CA GLN A 23 -10.19 22.43 6.63
C GLN A 23 -10.64 21.35 5.65
N ASN A 24 -11.75 21.55 4.94
CA ASN A 24 -12.25 20.60 3.95
C ASN A 24 -11.47 20.65 2.62
N GLN A 25 -10.71 21.72 2.36
CA GLN A 25 -9.90 21.86 1.15
C GLN A 25 -8.53 21.20 1.28
N ASP A 26 -7.85 21.31 2.44
CA ASP A 26 -6.51 20.76 2.67
C ASP A 26 -6.55 19.22 2.76
N PRO A 27 -6.00 18.48 1.78
CA PRO A 27 -6.03 17.02 1.77
C PRO A 27 -5.40 16.39 3.02
N LEU A 28 -4.41 17.06 3.64
CA LEU A 28 -3.73 16.59 4.84
C LEU A 28 -4.59 16.72 6.10
N LYS A 29 -5.66 17.53 6.07
CA LYS A 29 -6.59 17.71 7.20
C LYS A 29 -7.86 16.88 7.07
N ARG A 30 -8.13 16.29 5.90
CA ARG A 30 -9.31 15.43 5.68
C ARG A 30 -9.20 14.10 6.43
N ASN A 31 -7.98 13.61 6.66
CA ASN A 31 -7.75 12.40 7.43
C ASN A 31 -7.51 12.75 8.92
N PRO A 32 -8.39 12.34 9.85
CA PRO A 32 -8.22 12.64 11.27
C PRO A 32 -7.03 11.93 11.91
N HIS A 33 -6.40 10.99 11.18
CA HIS A 33 -5.21 10.25 11.60
C HIS A 33 -3.94 10.73 10.91
N ILE A 34 -3.95 11.96 10.39
CA ILE A 34 -2.76 12.69 9.93
C ILE A 34 -2.51 13.87 10.84
N ARG A 35 -1.24 14.07 11.21
CA ARG A 35 -0.74 15.25 11.93
C ARG A 35 0.49 15.78 11.21
N THR A 36 0.57 17.09 11.04
CA THR A 36 1.63 17.73 10.26
C THR A 36 2.43 18.71 11.10
N THR A 37 3.73 18.80 10.79
CA THR A 37 4.65 19.85 11.26
C THR A 37 5.22 20.57 10.03
N PRO A 38 6.11 21.57 10.18
CA PRO A 38 6.81 22.13 9.03
C PRO A 38 7.63 21.09 8.24
N THR A 39 8.06 20.01 8.87
CA THR A 39 9.01 19.03 8.30
C THR A 39 8.44 17.62 8.11
N HIS A 40 7.34 17.26 8.79
CA HIS A 40 6.83 15.88 8.81
C HIS A 40 5.31 15.78 8.62
N ILE A 41 4.90 14.62 8.13
CA ILE A 41 3.51 14.15 8.06
C ILE A 41 3.47 12.83 8.83
N PHE A 42 2.97 12.87 10.06
CA PHE A 42 2.75 11.69 10.89
C PHE A 42 1.39 11.08 10.57
N PHE A 43 1.34 9.77 10.36
CA PHE A 43 0.10 9.07 10.05
C PHE A 43 0.01 7.69 10.71
N HIS A 44 -1.20 7.15 10.79
CA HIS A 44 -1.45 5.78 11.27
C HIS A 44 -2.49 5.03 10.44
N SER A 45 -3.50 5.72 9.91
CA SER A 45 -4.55 5.12 9.08
C SER A 45 -4.95 6.05 7.93
N GLY A 46 -5.98 5.68 7.17
CA GLY A 46 -6.42 6.40 5.97
C GLY A 46 -5.50 6.15 4.77
N PRO A 47 -5.50 7.02 3.74
CA PRO A 47 -4.86 6.73 2.45
C PRO A 47 -3.39 6.32 2.51
N LEU A 48 -2.63 6.79 3.49
CA LEU A 48 -1.22 6.42 3.68
C LEU A 48 -1.04 5.03 4.33
N SER A 49 -2.06 4.44 4.94
CA SER A 49 -1.93 3.08 5.49
C SER A 49 -1.93 2.04 4.37
N ASN A 50 -1.04 1.05 4.50
CA ASN A 50 -1.00 -0.11 3.62
C ASN A 50 -2.29 -0.95 3.68
N TRP A 51 -3.05 -0.82 4.76
CA TRP A 51 -4.32 -1.53 4.99
C TRP A 51 -5.54 -0.76 4.48
N HIS A 52 -5.35 0.48 4.03
CA HIS A 52 -6.45 1.30 3.53
C HIS A 52 -6.94 0.79 2.18
N PRO A 53 -8.27 0.63 2.00
CA PRO A 53 -8.85 0.25 0.72
C PRO A 53 -8.53 1.27 -0.38
N SER A 54 -8.10 0.77 -1.54
CA SER A 54 -8.00 1.54 -2.78
C SER A 54 -9.36 1.57 -3.47
N THR A 55 -9.90 2.75 -3.71
CA THR A 55 -11.18 2.91 -4.43
C THR A 55 -11.01 3.93 -5.56
N PRO A 56 -10.93 3.50 -6.84
CA PRO A 56 -11.00 2.10 -7.30
C PRO A 56 -9.75 1.28 -6.94
N PRO A 57 -9.82 -0.07 -7.01
CA PRO A 57 -8.63 -0.93 -6.92
C PRO A 57 -7.58 -0.58 -7.97
N PHE A 58 -6.29 -0.74 -7.65
CA PHE A 58 -5.21 -0.39 -8.56
C PHE A 58 -4.74 -1.59 -9.39
N PRO A 59 -4.39 -1.38 -10.67
CA PRO A 59 -4.06 -2.49 -11.58
C PRO A 59 -2.69 -3.10 -11.31
N GLY A 60 -2.64 -4.43 -11.20
CA GLY A 60 -1.42 -5.20 -10.95
C GLY A 60 -0.36 -5.06 -12.05
N HIS A 61 -0.76 -5.07 -13.32
CA HIS A 61 0.16 -4.85 -14.45
C HIS A 61 0.94 -3.53 -14.33
N ARG A 62 0.29 -2.47 -13.82
CA ARG A 62 0.90 -1.16 -13.66
C ARG A 62 1.91 -1.15 -12.51
N ALA A 63 1.54 -1.75 -11.37
CA ALA A 63 2.44 -1.92 -10.24
C ALA A 63 3.66 -2.79 -10.60
N LEU A 64 3.48 -3.86 -11.38
CA LEU A 64 4.59 -4.66 -11.91
C LEU A 64 5.51 -3.83 -12.81
N THR A 65 4.96 -3.08 -13.76
CA THR A 65 5.75 -2.25 -14.69
C THR A 65 6.63 -1.24 -13.95
N LEU A 66 6.14 -0.73 -12.80
CA LEU A 66 6.88 0.18 -11.93
C LEU A 66 7.91 -0.53 -11.05
N CYS A 67 7.71 -1.81 -10.75
CA CYS A 67 8.52 -2.58 -9.81
C CYS A 67 9.70 -3.30 -10.47
N LEU A 68 9.49 -3.89 -11.65
CA LEU A 68 10.46 -4.78 -12.30
C LEU A 68 11.82 -4.11 -12.56
N PRO A 69 11.90 -2.87 -13.10
CA PRO A 69 13.20 -2.23 -13.36
C PRO A 69 14.05 -2.04 -12.10
N ASP A 70 13.42 -1.78 -10.95
CA ASP A 70 14.14 -1.61 -9.69
C ASP A 70 14.59 -2.97 -9.11
N LEU A 71 13.83 -4.05 -9.32
CA LEU A 71 14.27 -5.41 -8.97
C LEU A 71 15.47 -5.84 -9.84
N ASP A 72 15.42 -5.54 -11.14
CA ASP A 72 16.54 -5.77 -12.06
C ASP A 72 17.80 -4.99 -11.63
N ALA A 73 17.63 -3.70 -11.28
CA ALA A 73 18.74 -2.85 -10.82
C ALA A 73 19.36 -3.34 -9.50
N LEU A 74 18.56 -3.95 -8.63
CA LEU A 74 19.03 -4.60 -7.40
C LEU A 74 19.63 -6.00 -7.65
N GLY A 75 19.55 -6.53 -8.87
CA GLY A 75 20.01 -7.87 -9.22
C GLY A 75 19.20 -8.97 -8.52
N ILE A 76 17.93 -8.71 -8.21
CA ILE A 76 17.04 -9.67 -7.53
C ILE A 76 16.34 -10.53 -8.59
N PRO A 77 16.65 -11.85 -8.68
CA PRO A 77 15.96 -12.72 -9.62
C PRO A 77 14.47 -12.76 -9.30
N HIS A 78 13.65 -12.72 -10.34
CA HIS A 78 12.20 -12.76 -10.21
C HIS A 78 11.55 -13.58 -11.34
N PRO A 79 10.29 -14.02 -11.17
CA PRO A 79 9.60 -14.79 -12.21
C PRO A 79 9.55 -14.09 -13.57
N SER A 80 9.50 -14.90 -14.64
CA SER A 80 9.33 -14.42 -16.02
C SER A 80 8.06 -13.58 -16.18
N PRO A 81 8.05 -12.52 -17.00
CA PRO A 81 6.85 -11.76 -17.33
C PRO A 81 5.69 -12.61 -17.90
N LYS A 82 6.00 -13.75 -18.52
CA LYS A 82 5.00 -14.65 -19.14
C LYS A 82 4.71 -15.91 -18.33
N SER A 83 5.32 -16.07 -17.15
CA SER A 83 4.96 -17.17 -16.25
C SER A 83 3.54 -17.02 -15.72
N ALA A 84 2.94 -18.14 -15.32
CA ALA A 84 1.57 -18.16 -14.81
C ALA A 84 1.41 -17.23 -13.59
N VAL A 85 2.37 -17.28 -12.66
CA VAL A 85 2.33 -16.48 -11.42
C VAL A 85 2.42 -14.98 -11.70
N THR A 86 3.26 -14.55 -12.65
CA THR A 86 3.33 -13.13 -13.04
C THR A 86 2.07 -12.68 -13.75
N ARG A 87 1.49 -13.52 -14.62
CA ARG A 87 0.23 -13.23 -15.29
C ARG A 87 -0.95 -13.15 -14.30
N LEU A 88 -0.96 -13.95 -13.23
CA LEU A 88 -1.94 -13.82 -12.14
C LEU A 88 -1.83 -12.45 -11.45
N ILE A 89 -0.62 -12.02 -11.08
CA ILE A 89 -0.40 -10.69 -10.48
C ILE A 89 -0.81 -9.59 -11.46
N SER A 90 -0.39 -9.69 -12.73
CA SER A 90 -0.63 -8.68 -13.77
C SER A 90 -2.11 -8.47 -14.08
N SER A 91 -2.88 -9.55 -14.13
CA SER A 91 -4.33 -9.53 -14.42
C SER A 91 -5.20 -9.13 -13.23
N TRP A 92 -4.64 -9.04 -12.02
CA TRP A 92 -5.40 -8.72 -10.82
C TRP A 92 -5.52 -7.21 -10.56
N SER A 93 -6.62 -6.80 -9.94
CA SER A 93 -6.83 -5.44 -9.44
C SER A 93 -6.79 -5.44 -7.91
N PHE A 94 -5.75 -4.84 -7.34
CA PHE A 94 -5.43 -4.91 -5.92
C PHE A 94 -6.25 -3.92 -5.09
N THR A 95 -6.82 -4.41 -3.99
CA THR A 95 -7.74 -3.60 -3.16
C THR A 95 -7.06 -2.82 -2.05
N CYS A 96 -5.80 -3.12 -1.73
CA CYS A 96 -4.98 -2.36 -0.79
C CYS A 96 -3.51 -2.74 -0.99
N GLY A 97 -2.61 -1.95 -0.40
CA GLY A 97 -1.17 -2.22 -0.52
C GLY A 97 -0.73 -3.50 0.22
N GLU A 98 -1.43 -3.92 1.28
CA GLU A 98 -1.14 -5.20 1.95
C GLU A 98 -1.41 -6.40 1.05
N GLN A 99 -2.49 -6.38 0.25
CA GLN A 99 -2.78 -7.44 -0.70
C GLN A 99 -1.67 -7.56 -1.74
N TRP A 100 -1.24 -6.42 -2.29
CA TRP A 100 -0.15 -6.35 -3.25
C TRP A 100 1.16 -6.87 -2.64
N MET A 101 1.56 -6.32 -1.50
CA MET A 101 2.82 -6.68 -0.84
C MET A 101 2.89 -8.18 -0.51
N MET A 102 1.80 -8.76 0.00
CA MET A 102 1.78 -10.18 0.37
C MET A 102 1.68 -11.11 -0.85
N ALA A 103 0.97 -10.71 -1.91
CA ALA A 103 0.95 -11.47 -3.16
C ALA A 103 2.33 -11.46 -3.83
N MET A 104 3.00 -10.30 -3.86
CA MET A 104 4.35 -10.17 -4.38
C MET A 104 5.39 -10.96 -3.58
N LYS A 105 5.12 -11.20 -2.29
CA LYS A 105 5.96 -12.07 -1.46
C LYS A 105 5.86 -13.53 -1.88
N GLY A 106 4.66 -14.03 -2.12
CA GLY A 106 4.46 -15.38 -2.68
C GLY A 106 5.06 -15.49 -4.08
N TRP A 107 4.80 -14.50 -4.94
CA TRP A 107 5.32 -14.41 -6.31
C TRP A 107 6.85 -14.47 -6.35
N LEU A 108 7.55 -13.84 -5.40
CA LEU A 108 9.01 -13.78 -5.42
C LEU A 108 9.70 -15.05 -4.89
N PHE A 109 9.06 -15.78 -3.96
CA PHE A 109 9.76 -16.81 -3.17
C PHE A 109 9.21 -18.23 -3.33
N GLU A 110 7.93 -18.40 -3.62
CA GLU A 110 7.36 -19.74 -3.74
C GLU A 110 7.66 -20.33 -5.12
N ASP A 111 8.03 -21.60 -5.11
CA ASP A 111 8.13 -22.42 -6.31
C ASP A 111 7.02 -23.48 -6.25
N ILE A 112 5.92 -23.20 -6.94
CA ILE A 112 4.70 -24.01 -6.90
C ILE A 112 4.52 -24.68 -8.26
N PRO A 113 4.34 -26.01 -8.32
CA PRO A 113 4.02 -26.69 -9.57
C PRO A 113 2.82 -26.06 -10.27
N GLY A 114 2.96 -25.72 -11.56
CA GLY A 114 1.92 -25.04 -12.34
C GLY A 114 1.90 -23.52 -12.20
N LEU A 115 2.74 -22.97 -11.31
CA LEU A 115 3.05 -21.54 -11.17
C LEU A 115 4.55 -21.28 -11.35
N ASP A 116 5.23 -22.19 -12.04
CA ASP A 116 6.69 -22.23 -12.19
C ASP A 116 7.26 -20.88 -12.66
N SER A 117 8.19 -20.34 -11.88
CA SER A 117 8.68 -18.96 -12.05
C SER A 117 9.44 -18.74 -13.37
N GLY A 118 10.09 -19.78 -13.89
CA GLY A 118 10.94 -19.72 -15.09
C GLY A 118 10.31 -20.27 -16.37
N VAL A 119 9.04 -20.67 -16.34
CA VAL A 119 8.36 -21.30 -17.48
C VAL A 119 7.33 -20.33 -18.06
N ASP A 120 7.51 -19.98 -19.32
CA ASP A 120 6.50 -19.24 -20.08
C ASP A 120 5.39 -20.20 -20.50
N ILE A 121 4.14 -19.75 -20.38
CA ILE A 121 2.97 -20.55 -20.72
C ILE A 121 2.11 -19.88 -21.78
N THR A 122 1.38 -20.69 -22.54
CA THR A 122 0.38 -20.26 -23.51
C THR A 122 -0.84 -19.61 -22.85
N ASP A 123 -1.67 -18.94 -23.64
CA ASP A 123 -2.91 -18.35 -23.13
C ASP A 123 -3.93 -19.39 -22.64
N GLU A 124 -3.99 -20.54 -23.32
CA GLU A 124 -4.87 -21.64 -22.92
C GLU A 124 -4.45 -22.24 -21.58
N GLU A 125 -3.15 -22.50 -21.40
CA GLU A 125 -2.60 -22.97 -20.12
C GLU A 125 -2.84 -21.96 -18.99
N PHE A 126 -2.70 -20.66 -19.28
CA PHE A 126 -2.92 -19.62 -18.28
C PHE A 126 -4.37 -19.56 -17.83
N GLU A 127 -5.34 -19.66 -18.74
CA GLU A 127 -6.75 -19.65 -18.36
C GLU A 127 -7.11 -20.87 -17.49
N GLY A 128 -6.48 -22.03 -17.73
CA GLY A 128 -6.58 -23.19 -16.83
C GLY A 128 -6.06 -22.91 -15.43
N VAL A 129 -4.82 -22.41 -15.31
CA VAL A 129 -4.22 -22.04 -14.03
C VAL A 129 -5.04 -20.98 -13.30
N ARG A 130 -5.51 -19.96 -14.02
CA ARG A 130 -6.31 -18.86 -13.49
C ARG A 130 -7.65 -19.33 -12.96
N ALA A 131 -8.32 -20.25 -13.67
CA ALA A 131 -9.59 -20.82 -13.23
C ALA A 131 -9.45 -21.53 -11.88
N VAL A 132 -8.34 -22.25 -11.67
CA VAL A 132 -8.02 -22.89 -10.39
C VAL A 132 -7.65 -21.85 -9.34
N ALA A 133 -6.66 -21.00 -9.60
CA ALA A 133 -6.13 -20.05 -8.62
C ALA A 133 -7.20 -19.08 -8.10
N LEU A 134 -8.12 -18.64 -8.96
CA LEU A 134 -9.13 -17.64 -8.64
C LEU A 134 -10.54 -18.22 -8.50
N GLY A 135 -10.68 -19.55 -8.49
CA GLY A 135 -11.95 -20.22 -8.34
C GLY A 135 -12.66 -19.91 -7.02
N THR A 136 -13.97 -20.13 -6.97
CA THR A 136 -14.79 -19.97 -5.75
C THR A 136 -14.90 -21.24 -4.93
N SER A 137 -14.49 -22.37 -5.50
CA SER A 137 -14.62 -23.70 -4.91
C SER A 137 -13.28 -24.40 -4.96
N GLU A 138 -12.94 -25.03 -3.85
CA GLU A 138 -11.73 -25.81 -3.69
C GLU A 138 -11.69 -26.95 -4.72
N PRO A 139 -10.53 -27.22 -5.35
CA PRO A 139 -10.41 -28.29 -6.33
C PRO A 139 -10.59 -29.66 -5.66
N SER A 140 -10.88 -30.67 -6.48
CA SER A 140 -10.93 -32.06 -6.03
C SER A 140 -9.63 -32.46 -5.35
N SER A 141 -9.72 -33.23 -4.26
CA SER A 141 -8.56 -33.79 -3.56
C SER A 141 -7.72 -34.73 -4.42
N GLU A 142 -8.24 -35.17 -5.56
CA GLU A 142 -7.53 -36.08 -6.48
C GLU A 142 -6.46 -35.37 -7.33
N SER A 143 -6.56 -34.06 -7.54
CA SER A 143 -5.60 -33.29 -8.34
C SER A 143 -4.57 -32.60 -7.47
N THR A 144 -3.35 -33.17 -7.39
CA THR A 144 -2.24 -32.59 -6.63
C THR A 144 -1.77 -31.25 -7.20
N LEU A 145 -1.78 -31.10 -8.52
CA LEU A 145 -1.38 -29.87 -9.21
C LEU A 145 -2.36 -28.73 -8.94
N GLU A 146 -3.66 -28.96 -9.16
CA GLU A 146 -4.67 -27.93 -8.91
C GLU A 146 -4.67 -27.54 -7.43
N ARG A 147 -4.44 -28.51 -6.54
CA ARG A 147 -4.34 -28.26 -5.12
C ARG A 147 -3.18 -27.36 -4.76
N ALA A 148 -2.00 -27.61 -5.34
CA ALA A 148 -0.81 -26.77 -5.12
C ALA A 148 -1.05 -25.33 -5.61
N ILE A 149 -1.60 -25.15 -6.81
CA ILE A 149 -1.97 -23.83 -7.34
C ILE A 149 -2.97 -23.14 -6.40
N TRP A 150 -4.02 -23.86 -5.99
CA TRP A 150 -5.05 -23.34 -5.11
C TRP A 150 -4.48 -22.89 -3.77
N ASP A 151 -3.64 -23.70 -3.13
CA ASP A 151 -3.11 -23.40 -1.79
C ASP A 151 -1.96 -22.39 -1.79
N SER A 152 -1.37 -22.06 -2.96
CA SER A 152 -0.29 -21.08 -3.08
C SER A 152 -0.59 -19.76 -2.35
N THR A 153 0.46 -19.09 -1.86
CA THR A 153 0.33 -17.80 -1.18
C THR A 153 -0.29 -16.77 -2.11
N VAL A 154 0.12 -16.74 -3.39
CA VAL A 154 -0.44 -15.80 -4.38
C VAL A 154 -1.94 -16.01 -4.51
N ALA A 155 -2.40 -17.22 -4.87
CA ALA A 155 -3.83 -17.49 -5.05
C ALA A 155 -4.63 -17.18 -3.78
N SER A 156 -4.13 -17.62 -2.62
CA SER A 156 -4.77 -17.38 -1.33
C SER A 156 -4.89 -15.90 -0.98
N VAL A 157 -3.84 -15.09 -1.20
CA VAL A 157 -3.85 -13.65 -0.93
C VAL A 157 -4.78 -12.91 -1.90
N LEU A 158 -4.79 -13.28 -3.18
CA LEU A 158 -5.66 -12.66 -4.18
C LEU A 158 -7.15 -12.89 -3.85
N ARG A 159 -7.52 -14.09 -3.40
CA ARG A 159 -8.92 -14.42 -3.05
C ARG A 159 -9.45 -13.70 -1.80
N THR A 160 -8.60 -13.22 -0.89
CA THR A 160 -9.05 -12.52 0.34
C THR A 160 -9.02 -11.00 0.23
N ARG A 161 -10.03 -10.35 0.83
CA ARG A 161 -10.12 -8.87 0.93
C ARG A 161 -9.77 -8.32 2.31
N GLN A 162 -9.37 -9.18 3.26
CA GLN A 162 -9.08 -8.76 4.63
C GLN A 162 -7.56 -8.60 4.82
N PRO A 163 -7.03 -7.38 5.07
CA PRO A 163 -5.60 -7.13 5.22
C PRO A 163 -4.92 -8.00 6.28
N ARG A 164 -5.61 -8.24 7.40
CA ARG A 164 -5.10 -9.13 8.46
C ARG A 164 -4.89 -10.57 7.96
N VAL A 165 -5.79 -11.07 7.11
CA VAL A 165 -5.69 -12.42 6.53
C VAL A 165 -4.60 -12.45 5.46
N GLN A 166 -4.53 -11.43 4.59
CA GLN A 166 -3.46 -11.27 3.59
C GLN A 166 -2.08 -11.33 4.25
N LYS A 167 -1.89 -10.56 5.33
CA LYS A 167 -0.65 -10.54 6.13
C LYS A 167 -0.31 -11.90 6.73
N ALA A 168 -1.32 -12.63 7.20
CA ALA A 168 -1.12 -13.96 7.77
C ALA A 168 -0.72 -14.99 6.70
N LEU A 169 -1.31 -14.91 5.51
CA LEU A 169 -0.99 -15.77 4.37
C LEU A 169 0.42 -15.49 3.84
N GLY A 170 0.77 -14.23 3.57
CA GLY A 170 2.11 -13.89 3.07
C GLY A 170 3.25 -14.20 4.05
N ARG A 171 2.96 -14.30 5.36
CA ARG A 171 3.94 -14.79 6.35
C ARG A 171 4.28 -16.27 6.23
N ARG A 172 3.44 -17.04 5.52
CA ARG A 172 3.62 -18.48 5.29
C ARG A 172 4.27 -18.80 3.95
N ALA A 173 4.63 -17.78 3.17
CA ALA A 173 5.28 -17.97 1.88
C ALA A 173 6.52 -18.87 2.04
N GLU A 174 6.49 -20.01 1.36
CA GLU A 174 7.61 -20.95 1.33
C GLU A 174 8.81 -20.35 0.57
N GLY A 175 10.02 -20.83 0.85
CA GLY A 175 11.23 -20.29 0.22
C GLY A 175 11.60 -18.86 0.65
N PHE A 176 10.93 -18.29 1.66
CA PHE A 176 11.18 -16.92 2.11
C PHE A 176 12.65 -16.67 2.50
N ARG A 177 13.24 -15.63 1.91
CA ARG A 177 14.59 -15.16 2.20
C ARG A 177 14.57 -13.72 2.71
N GLU A 178 14.92 -13.52 3.98
CA GLU A 178 14.88 -12.20 4.62
C GLU A 178 15.89 -11.21 4.02
N ASP A 179 17.09 -11.70 3.67
CA ASP A 179 18.16 -10.94 3.02
C ASP A 179 17.72 -10.36 1.67
N VAL A 180 16.93 -11.09 0.89
CA VAL A 180 16.36 -10.58 -0.37
C VAL A 180 15.16 -9.69 -0.09
N TRP A 181 14.28 -10.11 0.82
CA TRP A 181 13.04 -9.38 1.09
C TRP A 181 13.29 -8.00 1.67
N GLU A 182 14.35 -7.81 2.44
CA GLU A 182 14.75 -6.52 2.98
C GLU A 182 14.82 -5.46 1.87
N PHE A 183 15.41 -5.78 0.72
CA PHE A 183 15.52 -4.86 -0.41
C PHE A 183 14.28 -4.92 -1.31
N ALA A 184 13.84 -6.12 -1.71
CA ALA A 184 12.72 -6.29 -2.64
C ALA A 184 11.43 -5.63 -2.12
N SER A 185 11.16 -5.72 -0.81
CA SER A 185 9.92 -5.17 -0.25
C SER A 185 9.82 -3.65 -0.33
N GLU A 186 10.93 -2.91 -0.37
CA GLU A 186 10.89 -1.45 -0.49
C GLU A 186 10.42 -1.05 -1.88
N VAL A 187 11.02 -1.60 -2.94
CA VAL A 187 10.66 -1.31 -4.33
C VAL A 187 9.25 -1.82 -4.67
N ILE A 188 8.85 -2.98 -4.14
CA ILE A 188 7.49 -3.51 -4.26
C ILE A 188 6.49 -2.54 -3.64
N VAL A 189 6.71 -2.08 -2.40
CA VAL A 189 5.77 -1.18 -1.72
C VAL A 189 5.71 0.18 -2.40
N ILE A 190 6.83 0.72 -2.87
CA ILE A 190 6.88 1.97 -3.65
C ILE A 190 6.03 1.84 -4.92
N ALA A 191 6.24 0.79 -5.72
CA ALA A 191 5.50 0.57 -6.95
C ALA A 191 3.99 0.45 -6.73
N GLY A 192 3.57 -0.27 -5.68
CA GLY A 192 2.16 -0.36 -5.28
C GLY A 192 1.59 0.99 -4.81
N CYS A 193 2.37 1.78 -4.07
CA CYS A 193 1.98 3.12 -3.65
C CYS A 193 1.77 4.09 -4.82
N VAL A 194 2.66 4.05 -5.82
CA VAL A 194 2.57 4.87 -7.04
C VAL A 194 1.35 4.44 -7.86
N ALA A 195 1.22 3.15 -8.19
CA ALA A 195 0.09 2.63 -8.96
C ALA A 195 -1.26 2.93 -8.27
N ARG A 196 -1.31 2.85 -6.94
CA ARG A 196 -2.49 3.26 -6.17
C ARG A 196 -2.78 4.75 -6.32
N ALA A 197 -1.79 5.63 -6.19
CA ALA A 197 -2.00 7.07 -6.34
C ALA A 197 -2.44 7.50 -7.76
N GLU A 198 -2.14 6.72 -8.80
CA GLU A 198 -2.64 7.00 -10.15
C GLU A 198 -4.18 6.92 -10.23
N VAL A 199 -4.79 6.04 -9.43
CA VAL A 199 -6.25 5.81 -9.42
C VAL A 199 -6.98 6.35 -8.19
N ASP A 200 -6.32 6.40 -7.04
CA ASP A 200 -6.86 6.88 -5.76
C ASP A 200 -6.56 8.38 -5.57
N ASN A 201 -7.59 9.20 -5.77
CA ASN A 201 -7.49 10.66 -5.63
C ASN A 201 -7.09 11.10 -4.22
N ALA A 202 -7.55 10.42 -3.17
CA ALA A 202 -7.25 10.84 -1.80
C ALA A 202 -5.75 10.68 -1.50
N LEU A 203 -5.15 9.57 -1.94
CA LEU A 203 -3.70 9.38 -1.80
C LEU A 203 -2.91 10.37 -2.66
N ARG A 204 -3.31 10.55 -3.91
CA ARG A 204 -2.67 11.49 -4.84
C ARG A 204 -2.65 12.91 -4.29
N GLU A 205 -3.76 13.39 -3.79
CA GLU A 205 -3.87 14.73 -3.23
C GLU A 205 -2.99 14.91 -1.98
N VAL A 206 -2.88 13.88 -1.12
CA VAL A 206 -1.95 13.87 0.01
C VAL A 206 -0.50 14.00 -0.47
N TYR A 207 -0.10 13.28 -1.52
CA TYR A 207 1.23 13.41 -2.09
C TYR A 207 1.49 14.80 -2.64
N LEU A 208 0.59 15.34 -3.48
CA LEU A 208 0.72 16.68 -4.06
C LEU A 208 0.82 17.76 -2.95
N ALA A 209 0.03 17.62 -1.88
CA ALA A 209 0.03 18.53 -0.74
C ALA A 209 1.23 18.38 0.20
N SER A 210 2.07 17.33 0.05
CA SER A 210 3.08 17.00 1.06
C SER A 210 4.14 18.08 1.27
N GLY A 211 4.39 18.92 0.25
CA GLY A 211 5.23 20.12 0.37
C GLY A 211 6.68 19.85 0.80
N GLY A 212 7.22 18.66 0.51
CA GLY A 212 8.59 18.27 0.88
C GLY A 212 8.74 17.75 2.32
N ARG A 213 7.64 17.62 3.06
CA ARG A 213 7.64 16.98 4.39
C ARG A 213 7.88 15.47 4.26
N ARG A 214 8.57 14.90 5.26
CA ARG A 214 8.79 13.45 5.38
C ARG A 214 7.55 12.74 5.92
N PHE A 215 7.19 11.60 5.34
CA PHE A 215 6.13 10.75 5.86
C PHE A 215 6.61 9.86 7.02
N VAL A 216 5.80 9.72 8.07
CA VAL A 216 6.15 8.94 9.27
C VAL A 216 4.98 8.08 9.73
N GLU A 217 5.14 6.76 9.68
CA GLU A 217 4.13 5.82 10.19
C GLU A 217 4.27 5.66 11.71
N GLY A 218 3.36 6.26 12.45
CA GLY A 218 3.32 6.24 13.92
C GLY A 218 2.52 5.06 14.48
N SER A 219 3.10 3.86 14.37
CA SER A 219 2.60 2.63 15.00
C SER A 219 3.48 2.21 16.18
N VAL A 220 2.87 1.99 17.35
CA VAL A 220 3.59 1.52 18.57
C VAL A 220 4.14 0.11 18.41
N ARG A 221 3.43 -0.73 17.65
CA ARG A 221 3.75 -2.17 17.53
C ARG A 221 4.66 -2.46 16.36
N ASP A 222 4.65 -1.64 15.32
CA ASP A 222 5.45 -1.85 14.12
C ASP A 222 6.75 -1.06 14.18
N ARG A 223 7.87 -1.78 14.27
CA ARG A 223 9.23 -1.22 14.26
C ARG A 223 9.96 -1.44 12.94
N VAL A 224 9.32 -2.13 11.98
CA VAL A 224 9.89 -2.33 10.65
C VAL A 224 9.33 -1.29 9.71
N TRP A 225 8.00 -1.22 9.59
CA TRP A 225 7.32 -0.29 8.70
C TRP A 225 7.07 1.07 9.36
N GLY A 226 6.84 1.08 10.67
CA GLY A 226 6.70 2.28 11.49
C GLY A 226 7.89 2.61 12.39
N VAL A 227 7.72 3.68 13.18
CA VAL A 227 8.75 4.21 14.11
C VAL A 227 8.66 3.65 15.53
N GLY A 228 7.68 2.81 15.85
CA GLY A 228 7.51 2.27 17.20
C GLY A 228 6.95 3.26 18.24
N LEU A 229 6.39 4.39 17.78
CA LEU A 229 5.75 5.42 18.60
C LEU A 229 4.35 5.72 18.07
N ARG A 230 3.48 6.32 18.89
CA ARG A 230 2.15 6.74 18.43
C ARG A 230 2.24 7.96 17.51
N TRP A 231 1.49 7.95 16.42
CA TRP A 231 1.42 9.06 15.45
C TRP A 231 1.01 10.41 16.08
N ASP A 232 0.22 10.38 17.15
CA ASP A 232 -0.31 11.55 17.88
C ASP A 232 0.55 11.97 19.09
N SER A 233 1.62 11.23 19.41
CA SER A 233 2.53 11.58 20.51
C SER A 233 3.39 12.79 20.15
N GLY A 234 3.73 13.64 21.12
CA GLY A 234 4.75 14.68 20.94
C GLY A 234 6.17 14.10 20.80
N GLU A 235 6.43 12.93 21.42
CA GLU A 235 7.75 12.28 21.39
C GLU A 235 8.18 11.86 19.98
N ILE A 236 7.22 11.62 19.07
CA ILE A 236 7.50 11.18 17.69
C ILE A 236 8.15 12.27 16.83
N GLU A 237 8.06 13.54 17.25
CA GLU A 237 8.67 14.67 16.52
C GLU A 237 10.19 14.69 16.63
N ASP A 238 10.73 14.11 17.70
CA ASP A 238 12.17 13.89 17.86
C ASP A 238 12.55 12.51 17.33
N GLU A 239 13.27 12.50 16.21
CA GLU A 239 13.72 11.27 15.55
C GLU A 239 14.65 10.42 16.43
N GLY A 240 15.32 11.03 17.42
CA GLY A 240 16.12 10.30 18.41
C GLY A 240 15.30 9.36 19.29
N ASN A 241 13.98 9.56 19.39
CA ASN A 241 13.07 8.68 20.12
C ASN A 241 12.57 7.49 19.29
N TRP A 242 12.81 7.47 17.97
CA TRP A 242 12.30 6.44 17.09
C TRP A 242 12.93 5.08 17.42
N ARG A 243 12.10 4.06 17.52
CA ARG A 243 12.48 2.68 17.87
C ARG A 243 12.30 1.72 16.69
N GLY A 244 12.08 2.28 15.50
CA GLY A 244 11.74 1.56 14.29
C GLY A 244 12.26 2.25 13.04
N ARG A 245 12.17 1.54 11.92
CA ARG A 245 12.84 1.93 10.68
C ARG A 245 12.04 2.85 9.77
N ASN A 246 10.76 3.12 10.06
CA ASN A 246 9.88 3.96 9.23
C ASN A 246 9.92 3.61 7.72
N ARG A 247 10.00 2.32 7.37
CA ARG A 247 10.12 1.90 5.96
C ARG A 247 8.93 2.37 5.12
N LEU A 248 7.71 2.36 5.69
CA LEU A 248 6.52 2.80 4.95
C LEU A 248 6.58 4.31 4.66
N GLY A 249 7.04 5.11 5.63
CA GLY A 249 7.28 6.54 5.44
C GLY A 249 8.20 6.84 4.26
N ARG A 250 9.35 6.16 4.19
CA ARG A 250 10.28 6.31 3.06
C ARG A 250 9.67 5.88 1.72
N CYS A 251 8.87 4.81 1.71
CA CYS A 251 8.17 4.38 0.50
C CYS A 251 7.19 5.48 0.02
N HIS A 252 6.52 6.18 0.94
CA HIS A 252 5.67 7.32 0.60
C HIS A 252 6.46 8.54 0.14
N ASP A 253 7.62 8.81 0.74
CA ASP A 253 8.50 9.90 0.28
C ASP A 253 8.85 9.71 -1.20
N GLU A 254 9.28 8.50 -1.56
CA GLU A 254 9.66 8.17 -2.93
C GLU A 254 8.46 8.11 -3.88
N ALA A 255 7.36 7.48 -3.47
CA ALA A 255 6.14 7.45 -4.28
C ALA A 255 5.60 8.87 -4.54
N ALA A 256 5.64 9.76 -3.54
CA ALA A 256 5.22 11.15 -3.72
C ALA A 256 6.14 11.91 -4.70
N ARG A 257 7.46 11.63 -4.68
CA ARG A 257 8.41 12.20 -5.64
C ARG A 257 8.08 11.77 -7.07
N VAL A 258 7.87 10.48 -7.30
CA VAL A 258 7.49 9.92 -8.61
C VAL A 258 6.17 10.51 -9.09
N VAL A 259 5.14 10.49 -8.24
CA VAL A 259 3.81 11.01 -8.60
C VAL A 259 3.88 12.49 -8.97
N LYS A 260 4.57 13.32 -8.19
CA LYS A 260 4.74 14.75 -8.52
C LYS A 260 5.46 14.97 -9.84
N GLY A 261 6.52 14.21 -10.12
CA GLY A 261 7.27 14.32 -11.37
C GLY A 261 6.44 14.03 -12.62
N SER A 262 5.39 13.21 -12.51
CA SER A 262 4.47 12.90 -13.61
C SER A 262 3.43 14.00 -13.91
N PHE A 263 3.31 15.02 -13.05
CA PHE A 263 2.34 16.12 -13.19
C PHE A 263 2.99 17.51 -13.36
N VAL A 264 4.32 17.57 -13.54
CA VAL A 264 5.07 18.79 -13.83
C VAL A 264 5.46 18.85 -15.30
#